data_AF-A0A8X7X6Y6-F1
#
_entry.id   AF-A0A8X7X6Y6-F1
#
_cell.length_a   1.000
_cell.length_b   1.000
_cell.length_c   1.000
_cell.angle_alpha   90.00
_cell.angle_beta   90.00
_cell.angle_gamma   90.00
#
_symmetry.space_group_name_H-M   'P 1'
#
loop_
_entity.id
_entity.type
_entity.pdbx_description
1 polymer ?
#
loop_
_entity_poly.entity_id
_entity_poly.type
_entity_poly.pdbx_seq_one_letter_code
_entity_poly.pdbx_strand_id
1 'polypeptide(L)'
;MYDFKWNGKYWCIDAAKEDDSLGRLVNDNHINPNCKVKRITVKGKPHLCLFAIRDISPGEEITYDYGSGDWPWRCKVIMIQFLKKTQVYHI
;
A
#
# COMPACT_ATOMS: atom_id res chain seq x y z
N MET A 1 -5.33 9.62 3.67
CA MET A 1 -4.87 9.79 5.06
C MET A 1 -4.13 8.53 5.50
N TYR A 2 -3.05 8.66 6.26
CA TYR A 2 -2.28 7.54 6.81
C TYR A 2 -2.08 7.76 8.32
N ASP A 3 -2.68 6.90 9.13
CA ASP A 3 -2.64 6.99 10.58
C ASP A 3 -1.49 6.20 11.18
N PHE A 4 -0.82 6.75 12.18
CA PHE A 4 0.27 6.07 12.89
C PHE A 4 0.46 6.60 14.31
N LYS A 5 1.04 5.76 15.17
CA LYS A 5 1.45 6.15 16.52
C LYS A 5 2.91 6.60 16.52
N TRP A 6 3.20 7.77 17.11
CA TRP A 6 4.55 8.29 17.29
C TRP A 6 4.66 9.08 18.60
N ASN A 7 5.69 8.79 19.39
CA ASN A 7 5.93 9.36 20.73
C ASN A 7 4.68 9.31 21.64
N GLY A 8 4.02 8.15 21.69
CA GLY A 8 2.83 7.94 22.51
C GLY A 8 1.53 8.57 21.97
N LYS A 9 1.61 9.41 20.95
CA LYS A 9 0.47 10.12 20.34
C LYS A 9 0.05 9.50 19.02
N TYR A 10 -1.22 9.66 18.66
CA TYR A 10 -1.73 9.35 17.33
C TYR A 10 -1.50 10.53 16.40
N TRP A 11 -1.03 10.24 15.20
CA TRP A 11 -0.74 11.19 14.14
C TRP A 11 -1.37 10.70 12.84
N CYS A 12 -1.69 11.64 11.97
CA CYS A 12 -2.17 11.37 10.63
C CYS A 12 -1.34 12.17 9.62
N ILE A 13 -0.91 11.53 8.54
CA ILE A 13 -0.43 12.22 7.35
C ILE A 13 -1.60 12.33 6.37
N ASP A 14 -2.03 13.57 6.15
CA ASP A 14 -3.04 13.90 5.14
C ASP A 14 -2.36 14.49 3.91
N ALA A 15 -2.43 13.73 2.81
CA ALA A 15 -1.89 14.10 1.51
C ALA A 15 -3.01 14.43 0.50
N ALA A 16 -4.20 14.84 0.97
CA ALA A 16 -5.30 15.22 0.09
C ALA A 16 -4.99 16.44 -0.79
N LYS A 17 -4.13 17.35 -0.31
CA LYS A 17 -3.65 18.49 -1.08
C LYS A 17 -2.54 18.06 -2.03
N GLU A 18 -2.67 18.46 -3.29
CA GLU A 18 -1.64 18.34 -4.32
C GLU A 18 -0.36 19.11 -3.93
N ASP A 19 0.78 18.43 -3.97
CA ASP A 19 2.10 18.95 -3.58
C ASP A 19 3.25 18.44 -4.48
N ASP A 20 2.92 18.00 -5.70
CA ASP A 20 3.81 17.36 -6.68
C ASP A 20 4.43 16.02 -6.25
N SER A 21 4.17 15.56 -5.02
CA SER A 21 4.54 14.20 -4.62
C SER A 21 3.59 13.18 -5.25
N LEU A 22 4.08 11.96 -5.46
CA LEU A 22 3.28 10.87 -6.05
C LEU A 22 2.89 9.79 -5.02
N GLY A 23 3.39 9.89 -3.78
CA GLY A 23 3.22 8.84 -2.78
C GLY A 23 1.76 8.55 -2.42
N ARG A 24 0.87 9.55 -2.50
CA ARG A 24 -0.57 9.39 -2.21
C ARG A 24 -1.33 8.56 -3.25
N LEU A 25 -0.74 8.33 -4.42
CA LEU A 25 -1.36 7.67 -5.56
C LEU A 25 -1.06 6.16 -5.61
N VAL A 26 -0.20 5.65 -4.72
CA VAL A 26 0.22 4.25 -4.73
C VAL A 26 -0.92 3.37 -4.24
N ASN A 27 -1.34 2.42 -5.06
CA ASN A 27 -2.53 1.60 -4.82
C ASN A 27 -2.31 0.45 -3.82
N ASP A 28 -3.44 -0.04 -3.28
CA ASP A 28 -3.49 -1.20 -2.41
C ASP A 28 -3.24 -2.50 -3.19
N ASN A 29 -2.34 -3.32 -2.68
CA ASN A 29 -2.24 -4.73 -3.01
C ASN A 29 -1.84 -5.53 -1.77
N HIS A 30 -2.83 -5.98 -1.01
CA HIS A 30 -2.63 -6.73 0.23
C HIS A 30 -2.24 -8.20 0.03
N ILE A 31 -2.23 -8.69 -1.21
CA ILE A 31 -1.97 -10.11 -1.52
C ILE A 31 -0.54 -10.30 -2.02
N ASN A 32 -0.07 -9.41 -2.89
CA ASN A 32 1.28 -9.47 -3.46
C ASN A 32 1.84 -8.07 -3.76
N PRO A 33 2.08 -7.23 -2.74
CA PRO A 33 2.66 -5.90 -2.95
C PRO A 33 4.11 -6.00 -3.44
N ASN A 34 4.60 -4.96 -4.11
CA ASN A 34 6.02 -4.84 -4.48
C ASN A 34 6.77 -3.77 -3.68
N CYS A 35 6.05 -2.99 -2.88
CA CYS A 35 6.59 -2.03 -1.95
C CYS A 35 6.01 -2.19 -0.53
N LYS A 36 6.73 -1.64 0.45
CA LYS A 36 6.27 -1.46 1.84
C LYS A 36 6.43 -0.01 2.27
N VAL A 37 5.45 0.48 3.01
CA VAL A 37 5.55 1.78 3.68
C VAL A 37 6.27 1.59 5.01
N LYS A 38 7.27 2.43 5.28
CA LYS A 38 7.97 2.50 6.56
C LYS A 38 8.00 3.94 7.04
N ARG A 39 7.82 4.10 8.35
CA ARG A 39 8.12 5.36 9.02
C ARG A 39 9.59 5.41 9.38
N ILE A 40 10.28 6.45 8.96
CA ILE A 40 11.64 6.77 9.37
C ILE A 40 11.67 8.12 10.08
N THR A 41 12.66 8.35 10.94
CA THR A 41 12.84 9.65 11.60
C THR A 41 13.95 10.40 10.89
N VAL A 42 13.66 11.59 10.36
CA VAL A 42 14.64 12.47 9.72
C VAL A 42 14.61 13.80 10.45
N LYS A 43 15.76 14.25 10.96
CA LYS A 43 15.88 15.52 11.73
C LYS A 43 14.82 15.64 12.85
N GLY A 44 14.56 14.53 13.55
CA GLY A 44 13.59 14.48 14.65
C GLY A 44 12.11 14.45 14.24
N LYS A 45 11.79 14.44 12.95
CA LYS A 45 10.41 14.38 12.44
C LYS A 45 10.12 13.01 11.81
N PRO A 46 8.90 12.45 11.97
CA PRO A 46 8.53 11.21 11.30
C PRO A 46 8.23 11.49 9.83
N HIS A 47 8.74 10.63 8.95
CA HIS A 47 8.48 10.63 7.52
C HIS A 47 8.00 9.24 7.10
N LEU A 48 6.94 9.18 6.28
CA LEU A 48 6.55 7.95 5.60
C LEU A 48 7.35 7.84 4.31
N CYS A 49 7.97 6.68 4.12
CA CYS A 49 8.75 6.37 2.93
C CYS A 49 8.33 5.01 2.39
N LEU A 50 8.23 4.93 1.07
CA LEU A 50 7.94 3.71 0.35
C LEU A 50 9.26 3.04 -0.06
N PHE A 51 9.39 1.75 0.24
CA PHE A 51 10.57 0.96 -0.10
C PHE A 51 10.18 -0.25 -0.92
N ALA A 52 10.87 -0.47 -2.04
CA ALA A 52 10.75 -1.71 -2.79
C ALA A 52 11.14 -2.92 -1.91
N ILE A 53 10.42 -4.03 -2.06
CA ILE A 53 10.74 -5.31 -1.39
C ILE A 53 11.23 -6.39 -2.34
N ARG A 54 11.22 -6.09 -3.64
CA ARG A 54 11.79 -6.86 -4.74
C ARG A 54 12.09 -5.91 -5.89
N ASP A 55 12.76 -6.41 -6.92
CA ASP A 55 12.93 -5.65 -8.17
C ASP A 55 11.57 -5.35 -8.81
N ILE A 56 11.46 -4.15 -9.39
CA ILE A 56 10.25 -3.62 -10.04
C ILE A 56 10.64 -3.29 -11.48
N SER A 57 9.95 -3.90 -12.44
CA SER A 57 10.25 -3.71 -13.85
C SER A 57 9.71 -2.37 -14.37
N PRO A 58 10.31 -1.77 -15.43
CA PRO A 58 9.73 -0.60 -16.07
C PRO A 58 8.28 -0.85 -16.51
N GLY A 59 7.38 0.07 -16.18
CA GLY A 59 5.95 -0.04 -16.46
C GLY A 59 5.15 -0.91 -15.47
N GLU A 60 5.82 -1.59 -14.53
CA GLU A 60 5.13 -2.30 -13.45
C GLU A 60 4.53 -1.29 -12.44
N GLU A 61 3.26 -1.48 -12.09
CA GLU A 61 2.58 -0.65 -11.11
C GLU A 61 3.21 -0.80 -9.72
N ILE A 62 3.47 0.33 -9.04
CA ILE A 62 3.92 0.33 -7.66
C ILE A 62 2.71 0.16 -6.73
N THR A 63 2.77 -0.82 -5.83
CA THR A 63 1.69 -1.15 -4.89
C THR A 63 2.21 -1.45 -3.49
N TYR A 64 1.40 -1.20 -2.47
CA TYR A 64 1.69 -1.61 -1.09
C TYR A 64 0.44 -2.12 -0.37
N ASP A 65 0.61 -2.85 0.73
CA ASP A 65 -0.51 -3.26 1.58
C ASP A 65 -0.95 -2.10 2.49
N TYR A 66 -2.20 -1.65 2.34
CA TYR A 66 -2.79 -0.60 3.19
C TYR A 66 -2.99 -1.02 4.65
N GLY A 67 -2.68 -2.27 5.02
CA GLY A 67 -2.81 -2.82 6.36
C GLY A 67 -4.14 -3.56 6.56
N SER A 68 -4.49 -3.86 7.82
CA SER A 68 -5.64 -4.72 8.17
C SER A 68 -7.01 -4.02 8.12
N GLY A 69 -7.15 -2.97 7.32
CA GLY A 69 -8.43 -2.27 7.17
C GLY A 69 -9.46 -3.09 6.39
N ASP A 70 -10.72 -3.01 6.79
CA ASP A 70 -11.87 -3.58 6.07
C ASP A 70 -12.22 -2.70 4.86
N TRP A 71 -11.35 -2.75 3.85
CA TRP A 71 -11.51 -1.95 2.64
C TRP A 71 -12.55 -2.58 1.69
N PRO A 72 -13.62 -1.86 1.29
CA PRO A 72 -14.72 -2.45 0.51
C PRO A 72 -14.31 -3.09 -0.82
N TRP A 73 -13.23 -2.61 -1.44
CA TRP A 73 -12.71 -3.14 -2.70
C TRP A 73 -12.01 -4.51 -2.53
N ARG A 74 -11.49 -4.84 -1.35
CA ARG A 74 -10.82 -6.13 -1.10
C ARG A 74 -11.79 -7.31 -1.17
N CYS A 75 -13.06 -7.11 -0.82
CA CYS A 75 -14.10 -8.14 -0.91
C CYS A 75 -14.35 -8.62 -2.35
N LYS A 76 -14.20 -7.74 -3.35
CA LYS A 76 -14.38 -8.11 -4.77
C LYS A 76 -13.18 -8.86 -5.35
N VAL A 77 -11.97 -8.54 -4.86
CA VAL A 77 -10.71 -9.16 -5.32
C VAL A 77 -10.67 -10.65 -5.00
N ILE A 78 -11.16 -11.05 -3.81
CA ILE A 78 -11.22 -12.47 -3.42
C ILE A 78 -12.07 -13.28 -4.40
N MET A 79 -13.22 -12.74 -4.84
CA MET A 79 -14.10 -13.46 -5.77
C MET A 79 -13.46 -13.63 -7.17
N ILE A 80 -12.81 -12.59 -7.70
CA ILE A 80 -12.15 -12.65 -9.02
C ILE A 80 -10.94 -13.59 -8.98
N GLN A 81 -10.14 -13.58 -7.91
CA GLN A 81 -9.00 -14.49 -7.79
C GLN A 81 -9.42 -15.95 -7.62
N PHE A 82 -10.51 -16.21 -6.91
CA PHE A 82 -11.07 -17.56 -6.80
C PHE A 82 -11.46 -18.08 -8.18
N LEU A 83 -12.14 -17.26 -8.99
CA LEU A 83 -12.53 -17.58 -10.38
C LEU A 83 -11.31 -17.80 -11.30
N LYS A 84 -10.25 -17.00 -11.16
CA LYS A 84 -9.00 -17.21 -11.90
C LYS A 84 -8.29 -18.49 -11.48
N LYS A 85 -8.31 -18.85 -10.19
CA LYS A 85 -7.73 -20.12 -9.71
C LYS A 85 -8.52 -21.32 -10.24
N THR A 86 -9.86 -21.28 -10.27
CA THR A 86 -10.66 -22.40 -10.78
C THR A 86 -10.51 -22.61 -12.29
N GLN A 87 -10.31 -21.55 -13.10
CA GLN A 87 -10.04 -21.72 -14.53
C GLN A 87 -8.69 -22.40 -14.86
N VAL A 88 -7.72 -22.40 -13.94
CA VAL A 88 -6.41 -23.05 -14.14
C VAL A 88 -6.45 -24.56 -13.79
N TYR A 89 -7.53 -25.07 -13.18
CA TYR A 89 -7.72 -26.50 -12.85
C TYR A 89 -8.63 -27.26 -13.82
N HIS A 90 -8.77 -26.82 -15.07
CA HIS A 90 -9.33 -27.69 -16.11
C HIS A 90 -8.19 -28.41 -16.83
N ILE A 91 -7.96 -29.66 -16.40
CA ILE A 91 -7.22 -30.71 -17.10
C ILE A 91 -8.10 -31.24 -18.24
#